data_AF-A0A9D6VZN6-F1
#
_entry.id   AF-A0A9D6VZN6-F1
#
_cell.length_a   1.000
_cell.length_b   1.000
_cell.length_c   1.000
_cell.angle_alpha   90.00
_cell.angle_beta   90.00
_cell.angle_gamma   90.00
#
_symmetry.space_group_name_H-M   'P 1'
#
loop_
_entity.id
_entity.type
_entity.pdbx_description
1 polymer ?
#
loop_
_entity_poly.entity_id
_entity_poly.type
_entity_poly.pdbx_seq_one_letter_code
_entity_poly.pdbx_strand_id
1 'polypeptide(L)'
;MTTTRELVYEAWAPPDARWSAWAKPTLFASVQDGEAAEAPALLPPAPYDVSSLPDPASDLALVVDLPGVDSVRAGLALAARGYRAVPLFNASDGPNAVLDTARIRLALVGAVGRLESLRLPPDAPPVFLLDAERCEPRHMPEPGMFDNRWVVLPQDFPSASALLARGVRRAIVVQKPLDMLRADLGHVLRRWQEGGIAIFWVEPSISVVTPVDVPKPSRFRGLWYRLSLIAGLRRNASGGFGSPIPVPPPPGSGGFHGGWG
;
A
#
# COMPACT_ATOMS: atom_id res chain seq x y z
N MET A 1 -9.56 -2.33 26.99
CA MET A 1 -10.59 -2.35 25.93
C MET A 1 -10.15 -3.38 24.92
N THR A 2 -11.04 -4.27 24.47
CA THR A 2 -10.74 -5.23 23.40
C THR A 2 -10.75 -4.46 22.08
N THR A 3 -9.60 -4.33 21.43
CA THR A 3 -9.50 -3.70 20.10
C THR A 3 -10.07 -4.66 19.06
N THR A 4 -11.27 -4.37 18.53
CA THR A 4 -11.88 -5.15 17.46
C THR A 4 -11.36 -4.70 16.10
N ARG A 5 -11.45 -5.56 15.08
CA ARG A 5 -11.07 -5.21 13.70
C ARG A 5 -11.79 -3.98 13.15
N GLU A 6 -13.06 -3.79 13.52
CA GLU A 6 -13.86 -2.63 13.12
C GLU A 6 -13.30 -1.35 13.75
N LEU A 7 -12.94 -1.38 15.03
CA LEU A 7 -12.32 -0.24 15.71
C LEU A 7 -10.97 0.12 15.09
N VAL A 8 -10.15 -0.88 14.75
CA VAL A 8 -8.88 -0.63 14.05
C VAL A 8 -9.14 0.03 12.70
N TYR A 9 -10.09 -0.48 11.92
CA TYR A 9 -10.43 0.10 10.62
C TYR A 9 -10.93 1.54 10.76
N GLU A 10 -11.87 1.80 11.67
CA GLU A 10 -12.46 3.13 11.88
C GLU A 10 -11.43 4.16 12.36
N ALA A 11 -10.43 3.77 13.16
CA ALA A 11 -9.36 4.67 13.57
C ALA A 11 -8.54 5.20 12.37
N TRP A 12 -8.33 4.36 11.35
CA TRP A 12 -7.62 4.73 10.12
C TRP A 12 -8.54 5.33 9.05
N ALA A 13 -9.81 4.93 9.03
CA ALA A 13 -10.80 5.35 8.04
C ALA A 13 -12.11 5.82 8.72
N PRO A 14 -12.09 6.93 9.49
CA PRO A 14 -13.29 7.44 10.15
C PRO A 14 -14.42 7.72 9.15
N PRO A 15 -15.68 7.40 9.45
CA PRO A 15 -16.79 7.48 8.49
C PRO A 15 -17.04 8.90 7.96
N ASP A 16 -16.69 9.91 8.74
CA ASP A 16 -16.81 11.33 8.39
C ASP A 16 -15.61 11.89 7.62
N ALA A 17 -14.47 11.20 7.64
CA ALA A 17 -13.27 11.67 6.96
C ALA A 17 -13.38 11.51 5.44
N ARG A 18 -13.05 12.58 4.72
CA ARG A 18 -13.17 12.75 3.27
C ARG A 18 -12.57 11.61 2.43
N TRP A 19 -11.52 10.97 2.95
CA TRP A 19 -10.69 10.03 2.21
C TRP A 19 -10.87 8.58 2.64
N SER A 20 -11.71 8.31 3.63
CA SER A 20 -11.89 6.96 4.22
C SER A 20 -12.36 5.91 3.22
N ALA A 21 -13.14 6.30 2.21
CA ALA A 21 -13.60 5.40 1.15
C ALA A 21 -12.46 4.78 0.30
N TRP A 22 -11.25 5.33 0.39
CA TRP A 22 -10.08 4.80 -0.31
C TRP A 22 -9.28 3.80 0.51
N ALA A 23 -9.43 3.78 1.84
CA ALA A 23 -8.73 2.84 2.69
C ALA A 23 -9.10 1.40 2.30
N LYS A 24 -8.09 0.52 2.19
CA LYS A 24 -8.29 -0.88 1.80
C LYS A 24 -8.58 -1.73 3.04
N PRO A 25 -9.71 -2.45 3.08
CA PRO A 25 -10.10 -3.22 4.26
C PRO A 25 -9.30 -4.53 4.44
N THR A 26 -8.52 -4.95 3.44
CA THR A 26 -7.94 -6.29 3.34
C THR A 26 -7.13 -6.70 4.58
N LEU A 27 -6.17 -5.88 5.03
CA LEU A 27 -5.37 -6.21 6.22
C LEU A 27 -6.17 -6.09 7.53
N PHE A 28 -7.17 -5.21 7.58
CA PHE A 28 -8.03 -5.04 8.76
C PHE A 28 -8.94 -6.25 8.96
N ALA A 29 -9.41 -6.85 7.86
CA ALA A 29 -10.25 -8.05 7.91
C ALA A 29 -9.53 -9.26 8.55
N SER A 30 -8.19 -9.27 8.50
CA SER A 30 -7.34 -10.31 9.10
C SER A 30 -6.94 -10.06 10.55
N VAL A 31 -7.34 -8.93 11.17
CA VAL A 31 -7.00 -8.63 12.57
C VAL A 31 -7.60 -9.70 13.48
N GLN A 32 -6.76 -10.25 14.35
CA GLN A 32 -7.14 -11.29 15.31
C GLN A 32 -7.34 -10.70 16.70
N ASP A 33 -8.19 -11.36 17.50
CA ASP A 33 -8.40 -10.98 18.90
C ASP A 33 -7.09 -11.10 19.69
N GLY A 34 -6.76 -10.06 20.47
CA GLY A 34 -5.57 -10.04 21.31
C GLY A 34 -4.32 -9.42 20.68
N GLU A 35 -4.31 -9.15 19.36
CA GLU A 35 -3.15 -8.52 18.67
C GLU A 35 -2.78 -7.14 19.25
N ALA A 36 -3.73 -6.44 19.87
CA ALA A 36 -3.48 -5.16 20.52
C ALA A 36 -2.45 -5.22 21.67
N ALA A 37 -2.25 -6.39 22.28
CA ALA A 37 -1.24 -6.56 23.32
C ALA A 37 0.19 -6.65 22.76
N GLU A 38 0.35 -7.18 21.54
CA GLU A 38 1.66 -7.39 20.89
C GLU A 38 2.08 -6.22 19.98
N ALA A 39 1.10 -5.47 19.48
CA ALA A 39 1.27 -4.38 18.53
C ALA A 39 2.21 -3.22 18.96
N PRO A 40 2.27 -2.78 20.25
CA PRO A 40 3.10 -1.64 20.64
C PRO A 40 4.60 -1.84 20.40
N ALA A 41 5.08 -3.08 20.36
CA ALA A 41 6.51 -3.38 20.18
C ALA A 41 7.03 -3.04 18.77
N LEU A 42 6.15 -2.97 17.75
CA LEU A 42 6.54 -2.69 16.37
C LEU A 42 6.60 -1.20 16.03
N LEU A 43 5.98 -0.36 16.86
CA LEU A 43 6.03 1.09 16.71
C LEU A 43 6.97 1.65 17.78
N PRO A 44 8.27 1.83 17.47
CA PRO A 44 9.18 2.42 18.44
C PRO A 44 8.70 3.80 18.87
N PRO A 45 9.02 4.25 20.10
CA PRO A 45 8.56 5.54 20.62
C PRO A 45 8.99 6.72 19.73
N ALA A 46 10.18 6.62 19.14
CA ALA A 46 10.70 7.64 18.24
C ALA A 46 9.89 7.70 16.92
N PRO A 47 9.34 8.88 16.57
CA PRO A 47 8.59 9.04 15.33
C PRO A 47 9.51 8.82 14.12
N TYR A 48 8.92 8.45 12.99
CA TYR A 48 9.62 8.47 11.72
C TYR A 48 9.95 9.91 11.35
N ASP A 49 11.17 10.17 10.88
CA ASP A 49 11.55 11.51 10.47
C ASP A 49 10.84 11.87 9.15
N VAL A 50 9.98 12.89 9.23
CA VAL A 50 9.22 13.44 8.11
C VAL A 50 9.47 14.94 7.98
N SER A 51 10.50 15.47 8.65
CA SER A 51 10.81 16.90 8.73
C SER A 51 11.05 17.55 7.37
N SER A 52 11.47 16.77 6.37
CA SER A 52 11.66 17.20 4.99
C SER A 52 10.38 17.36 4.18
N LEU A 53 9.24 16.87 4.70
CA LEU A 53 7.95 16.99 4.04
C LEU A 53 7.26 18.31 4.44
N PRO A 54 6.49 18.93 3.53
CA PRO A 54 5.80 20.18 3.84
C PRO A 54 4.74 20.00 4.94
N ASP A 55 4.29 21.11 5.51
CA ASP A 55 3.13 21.12 6.38
C ASP A 55 1.83 20.86 5.59
N PRO A 56 0.76 20.38 6.25
CA PRO A 56 -0.52 20.13 5.61
C PRO A 56 -1.04 21.36 4.85
N ALA A 57 -1.37 21.15 3.58
CA ALA A 57 -2.03 22.13 2.74
C ALA A 57 -3.22 21.46 2.03
N SER A 58 -4.34 22.19 1.89
CA SER A 58 -5.55 21.65 1.27
C SER A 58 -5.37 21.28 -0.20
N ASP A 59 -4.35 21.83 -0.86
CA ASP A 59 -4.02 21.58 -2.26
C ASP A 59 -3.07 20.40 -2.47
N LEU A 60 -2.66 19.72 -1.39
CA LEU A 60 -1.61 18.72 -1.41
C LEU A 60 -2.14 17.33 -1.02
N ALA A 61 -1.69 16.32 -1.78
CA ALA A 61 -1.73 14.92 -1.37
C ALA A 61 -0.31 14.38 -1.22
N LEU A 62 -0.11 13.42 -0.31
CA LEU A 62 1.13 12.65 -0.21
C LEU A 62 0.87 11.19 -0.61
N VAL A 63 1.85 10.57 -1.26
CA VAL A 63 1.89 9.12 -1.49
C VAL A 63 3.15 8.59 -0.84
N VAL A 64 3.01 7.85 0.26
CA VAL A 64 4.13 7.24 0.97
C VAL A 64 4.29 5.81 0.48
N ASP A 65 5.36 5.58 -0.26
CA ASP A 65 5.74 4.28 -0.83
C ASP A 65 7.03 3.78 -0.17
N LEU A 66 6.90 3.38 1.10
CA LEU A 66 8.00 2.92 1.95
C LEU A 66 7.82 1.44 2.33
N PRO A 67 8.90 0.72 2.68
CA PRO A 67 8.82 -0.72 2.96
C PRO A 67 8.07 -1.02 4.26
N GLY A 68 7.02 -1.84 4.17
CA GLY A 68 6.29 -2.42 5.30
C GLY A 68 5.94 -1.42 6.41
N VAL A 69 6.43 -1.69 7.63
CA VAL A 69 6.15 -0.89 8.84
C VAL A 69 6.63 0.57 8.71
N ASP A 70 7.67 0.86 7.91
CA ASP A 70 8.12 2.24 7.72
C ASP A 70 7.04 3.12 7.10
N SER A 71 6.22 2.56 6.21
CA SER A 71 5.07 3.26 5.60
C SER A 71 4.03 3.65 6.66
N VAL A 72 3.71 2.72 7.57
CA VAL A 72 2.79 2.97 8.70
C VAL A 72 3.37 4.03 9.64
N ARG A 73 4.66 3.92 9.99
CA ARG A 73 5.33 4.88 10.89
C ARG A 73 5.40 6.28 10.30
N ALA A 74 5.71 6.42 9.01
CA ALA A 74 5.69 7.70 8.31
C ALA A 74 4.28 8.28 8.24
N GLY A 75 3.27 7.44 7.94
CA GLY A 75 1.86 7.84 7.98
C GLY A 75 1.43 8.36 9.35
N LEU A 76 1.84 7.70 10.44
CA LEU A 76 1.55 8.13 11.80
C LEU A 76 2.26 9.43 12.19
N ALA A 77 3.51 9.61 11.75
CA ALA A 77 4.24 10.86 11.96
C ALA A 77 3.59 12.03 11.19
N LEU A 78 3.14 11.81 9.96
CA LEU A 78 2.40 12.79 9.17
C LEU A 78 1.01 13.07 9.74
N ALA A 79 0.34 12.05 10.29
CA ALA A 79 -0.91 12.24 11.02
C ALA A 79 -0.72 13.19 12.20
N ALA A 80 0.36 13.02 12.97
CA ALA A 80 0.68 13.95 14.07
C ALA A 80 0.94 15.40 13.60
N ARG A 81 1.26 15.61 12.32
CA ARG A 81 1.40 16.94 11.71
C ARG A 81 0.09 17.51 11.15
N GLY A 82 -1.01 16.76 11.15
CA GLY A 82 -2.32 17.22 10.65
C GLY A 82 -2.76 16.60 9.32
N TYR A 83 -2.02 15.63 8.78
CA TYR A 83 -2.47 14.88 7.59
C TYR A 83 -3.45 13.75 7.94
N ARG A 84 -4.27 13.33 6.98
CA ARG A 84 -5.07 12.09 7.09
C ARG A 84 -4.33 10.93 6.43
N ALA A 85 -3.79 10.02 7.22
CA ALA A 85 -3.23 8.78 6.69
C ALA A 85 -4.34 7.84 6.19
N VAL A 86 -4.14 7.27 5.00
CA VAL A 86 -5.11 6.41 4.28
C VAL A 86 -4.39 5.13 3.85
N PRO A 87 -4.54 4.01 4.59
CA PRO A 87 -3.89 2.75 4.26
C PRO A 87 -4.43 2.13 2.97
N LEU A 88 -3.57 1.92 1.97
CA LEU A 88 -3.95 1.28 0.70
C LEU A 88 -3.41 -0.15 0.55
N PHE A 89 -2.94 -0.76 1.64
CA PHE A 89 -2.38 -2.11 1.62
C PHE A 89 -3.42 -3.15 1.17
N ASN A 90 -3.24 -3.69 -0.04
CA ASN A 90 -4.16 -4.66 -0.64
C ASN A 90 -3.51 -6.04 -0.79
N ALA A 91 -2.87 -6.51 0.28
CA ALA A 91 -2.28 -7.84 0.37
C ALA A 91 -3.12 -8.73 1.28
N SER A 92 -3.14 -10.02 0.99
CA SER A 92 -3.74 -11.03 1.86
C SER A 92 -2.69 -11.61 2.81
N ASP A 93 -3.11 -12.01 4.00
CA ASP A 93 -2.30 -12.87 4.86
C ASP A 93 -2.26 -14.31 4.33
N GLY A 94 -1.22 -15.05 4.69
CA GLY A 94 -1.12 -16.48 4.39
C GLY A 94 0.07 -17.15 5.07
N PRO A 95 0.07 -18.48 5.15
CA PRO A 95 1.21 -19.23 5.68
C PRO A 95 2.43 -19.06 4.77
N ASN A 96 3.61 -18.84 5.35
CA ASN A 96 4.87 -18.69 4.61
C ASN A 96 4.74 -17.68 3.44
N ALA A 97 4.12 -16.54 3.70
CA ALA A 97 3.82 -15.56 2.67
C ALA A 97 5.06 -14.78 2.21
N VAL A 98 5.04 -14.35 0.95
CA VAL A 98 6.12 -13.57 0.34
C VAL A 98 6.31 -12.21 1.03
N LEU A 99 5.22 -11.53 1.35
CA LEU A 99 5.21 -10.25 2.08
C LEU A 99 4.81 -10.48 3.53
N ASP A 100 5.58 -9.88 4.45
CA ASP A 100 5.30 -9.86 5.89
C ASP A 100 4.20 -8.84 6.23
N THR A 101 2.99 -9.20 5.83
CA THR A 101 1.77 -8.41 6.03
C THR A 101 1.32 -8.40 7.49
N ALA A 102 1.72 -9.42 8.27
CA ALA A 102 1.46 -9.48 9.71
C ALA A 102 2.10 -8.32 10.45
N ARG A 103 3.36 -7.97 10.14
CA ARG A 103 4.01 -6.81 10.76
C ARG A 103 3.33 -5.49 10.40
N ILE A 104 2.86 -5.34 9.16
CA ILE A 104 2.11 -4.15 8.74
C ILE A 104 0.78 -4.08 9.52
N ARG A 105 0.04 -5.18 9.59
CA ARG A 105 -1.22 -5.29 10.33
C ARG A 105 -1.04 -4.94 11.80
N LEU A 106 -0.07 -5.55 12.49
CA LEU A 106 0.23 -5.25 13.89
C LEU A 106 0.64 -3.78 14.08
N ALA A 107 1.37 -3.17 13.15
CA ALA A 107 1.67 -1.74 13.20
C ALA A 107 0.42 -0.87 13.03
N LEU A 108 -0.54 -1.25 12.16
CA LEU A 108 -1.83 -0.55 12.04
C LEU A 108 -2.63 -0.64 13.35
N VAL A 109 -2.68 -1.82 13.98
CA VAL A 109 -3.33 -2.04 15.28
C VAL A 109 -2.67 -1.19 16.37
N GLY A 110 -1.34 -1.16 16.42
CA GLY A 110 -0.58 -0.42 17.45
C GLY A 110 -0.71 1.09 17.34
N ALA A 111 -1.10 1.62 16.18
CA ALA A 111 -1.26 3.04 15.96
C ALA A 111 -2.61 3.60 16.43
N VAL A 112 -3.61 2.74 16.68
CA VAL A 112 -5.01 3.15 16.96
C VAL A 112 -5.09 4.21 18.05
N GLY A 113 -4.57 3.93 19.25
CA GLY A 113 -4.66 4.87 20.37
C GLY A 113 -3.96 6.21 20.11
N ARG A 114 -2.90 6.22 19.28
CA ARG A 114 -2.25 7.47 18.87
C ARG A 114 -3.13 8.23 17.88
N LEU A 115 -3.70 7.57 16.87
CA LEU A 115 -4.58 8.22 15.89
C LEU A 115 -5.83 8.83 16.53
N GLU A 116 -6.47 8.11 17.46
CA GLU A 116 -7.64 8.59 18.20
C GLU A 116 -7.33 9.86 19.01
N SER A 117 -6.12 9.96 19.57
CA SER A 117 -5.70 11.13 20.35
C SER A 117 -5.50 12.40 19.51
N LEU A 118 -5.26 12.29 18.21
CA LEU A 118 -4.89 13.41 17.34
C LEU A 118 -6.07 14.29 16.89
N ARG A 119 -7.32 13.79 16.97
CA ARG A 119 -8.55 14.54 16.61
C ARG A 119 -8.43 15.34 15.31
N LEU A 120 -7.99 14.66 14.25
CA LEU A 120 -7.75 15.28 12.94
C LEU A 120 -9.05 15.76 12.28
N PRO A 121 -9.03 16.91 11.57
CA PRO A 121 -10.22 17.41 10.91
C PRO A 121 -10.66 16.46 9.76
N PRO A 122 -11.97 16.36 9.46
CA PRO A 122 -12.48 15.45 8.44
C PRO A 122 -11.95 15.72 7.02
N ASP A 123 -11.52 16.96 6.76
CA ASP A 123 -10.99 17.42 5.47
C ASP A 123 -9.45 17.50 5.41
N ALA A 124 -8.75 17.00 6.42
CA ALA A 124 -7.29 16.92 6.44
C ALA A 124 -6.74 16.34 5.11
N PRO A 125 -5.64 16.90 4.57
CA PRO A 125 -5.09 16.44 3.30
C PRO A 125 -4.62 14.98 3.39
N PRO A 126 -4.79 14.19 2.31
CA PRO A 126 -4.56 12.75 2.37
C PRO A 126 -3.07 12.40 2.29
N VAL A 127 -2.70 11.32 2.97
CA VAL A 127 -1.44 10.60 2.84
C VAL A 127 -1.78 9.15 2.51
N PHE A 128 -1.64 8.76 1.25
CA PHE A 128 -1.89 7.39 0.82
C PHE A 128 -0.69 6.51 1.15
N LEU A 129 -0.92 5.46 1.95
CA LEU A 129 0.16 4.56 2.39
C LEU A 129 0.21 3.30 1.54
N LEU A 130 1.38 3.06 0.95
CA LEU A 130 1.71 1.87 0.18
C LEU A 130 2.87 1.13 0.82
N ASP A 131 2.97 -0.16 0.53
CA ASP A 131 4.16 -0.95 0.82
C ASP A 131 5.04 -1.01 -0.43
N ALA A 132 6.27 -0.52 -0.32
CA ALA A 132 7.24 -0.57 -1.40
C ALA A 132 7.56 -2.01 -1.83
N GLU A 133 7.49 -2.98 -0.92
CA GLU A 133 7.87 -4.37 -1.21
C GLU A 133 6.77 -5.14 -1.96
N ARG A 134 5.60 -4.52 -2.19
CA ARG A 134 4.39 -5.15 -2.76
C ARG A 134 4.58 -5.93 -4.07
N CYS A 135 5.44 -5.41 -4.96
CA CYS A 135 5.72 -5.99 -6.28
C CYS A 135 7.09 -6.68 -6.32
N GLU A 136 8.05 -6.11 -5.61
CA GLU A 136 9.47 -6.47 -5.62
C GLU A 136 9.88 -6.74 -4.17
N PRO A 137 9.54 -7.92 -3.63
CA PRO A 137 9.91 -8.29 -2.27
C PRO A 137 11.43 -8.34 -2.11
N ARG A 138 11.92 -8.19 -0.88
CA ARG A 138 13.36 -8.29 -0.58
C ARG A 138 13.97 -9.63 -0.99
N HIS A 139 13.17 -10.69 -0.94
CA HIS A 139 13.59 -12.04 -1.30
C HIS A 139 12.73 -12.54 -2.46
N MET A 140 13.37 -13.23 -3.40
CA MET A 140 12.66 -13.83 -4.51
C MET A 140 11.67 -14.88 -3.99
N PRO A 141 10.41 -14.88 -4.50
CA PRO A 141 9.45 -15.89 -4.10
C PRO A 141 9.91 -17.31 -4.46
N GLU A 142 9.86 -18.22 -3.49
CA GLU A 142 10.25 -19.62 -3.65
C GLU A 142 9.03 -20.54 -3.75
N PRO A 143 9.16 -21.72 -4.40
CA PRO A 143 8.13 -22.74 -4.37
C PRO A 143 7.67 -23.10 -2.95
N GLY A 144 6.36 -23.24 -2.75
CA GLY A 144 5.75 -23.50 -1.44
C GLY A 144 5.43 -22.26 -0.61
N MET A 145 5.91 -21.07 -1.00
CA MET A 145 5.50 -19.81 -0.38
C MET A 145 4.11 -19.38 -0.84
N PHE A 146 3.38 -18.63 0.00
CA PHE A 146 2.12 -18.01 -0.39
C PHE A 146 2.36 -16.67 -1.09
N ASP A 147 2.00 -16.58 -2.38
CA ASP A 147 2.21 -15.36 -3.16
C ASP A 147 1.12 -14.32 -2.86
N ASN A 148 1.37 -13.47 -1.86
CA ASN A 148 0.52 -12.33 -1.50
C ASN A 148 1.03 -10.99 -2.06
N ARG A 149 1.88 -11.02 -3.09
CA ARG A 149 2.26 -9.80 -3.81
C ARG A 149 1.03 -9.16 -4.45
N TRP A 150 1.09 -7.85 -4.60
CA TRP A 150 0.00 -7.07 -5.14
C TRP A 150 0.53 -5.83 -5.84
N VAL A 151 -0.31 -5.23 -6.67
CA VAL A 151 0.02 -4.08 -7.51
C VAL A 151 -1.01 -3.00 -7.26
N VAL A 152 -0.61 -1.73 -7.37
CA VAL A 152 -1.58 -0.64 -7.36
C VAL A 152 -2.23 -0.46 -8.72
N LEU A 153 -3.54 -0.26 -8.71
CA LEU A 153 -4.31 0.05 -9.89
C LEU A 153 -4.90 1.46 -9.76
N PRO A 154 -5.17 2.16 -10.88
CA PRO A 154 -5.72 3.51 -10.81
C PRO A 154 -7.06 3.64 -10.08
N GLN A 155 -7.84 2.56 -9.95
CA GLN A 155 -9.08 2.56 -9.16
C GLN A 155 -8.85 2.39 -7.64
N ASP A 156 -7.61 2.13 -7.21
CA ASP A 156 -7.27 2.09 -5.79
C ASP A 156 -7.06 3.49 -5.21
N PHE A 157 -7.03 4.50 -6.07
CA PHE A 157 -6.84 5.90 -5.75
C PHE A 157 -8.01 6.76 -6.26
N PRO A 158 -8.26 7.92 -5.65
CA PRO A 158 -9.13 8.92 -6.26
C PRO A 158 -8.61 9.32 -7.64
N SER A 159 -9.53 9.53 -8.58
CA SER A 159 -9.17 10.07 -9.89
C SER A 159 -8.62 11.49 -9.76
N ALA A 160 -7.91 11.97 -10.78
CA ALA A 160 -7.47 13.36 -10.87
C ALA A 160 -8.65 14.34 -10.70
N SER A 161 -9.78 14.07 -11.37
CA SER A 161 -10.99 14.89 -11.22
C SER A 161 -11.55 14.87 -9.80
N ALA A 162 -11.53 13.73 -9.11
CA ALA A 162 -11.99 13.62 -7.73
C ALA A 162 -11.08 14.36 -6.74
N LEU A 163 -9.77 14.37 -6.99
CA LEU A 163 -8.78 15.17 -6.25
C LEU A 163 -8.99 16.67 -6.50
N LEU A 164 -9.06 17.10 -7.76
CA LEU A 164 -9.27 18.49 -8.15
C LEU A 164 -10.56 19.08 -7.57
N ALA A 165 -11.66 18.32 -7.62
CA ALA A 165 -12.94 18.70 -7.04
C ALA A 165 -12.87 18.93 -5.51
N ARG A 166 -11.86 18.38 -4.85
CA ARG A 166 -11.59 18.52 -3.41
C ARG A 166 -10.46 19.50 -3.10
N GLY A 167 -10.00 20.24 -4.11
CA GLY A 167 -8.97 21.27 -3.98
C GLY A 167 -7.54 20.77 -4.13
N VAL A 168 -7.30 19.46 -4.20
CA VAL A 168 -5.96 18.89 -4.37
C VAL A 168 -5.46 19.16 -5.80
N ARG A 169 -4.30 19.82 -5.92
CA ARG A 169 -3.68 20.24 -7.18
C ARG A 169 -2.29 19.63 -7.38
N ARG A 170 -1.66 19.15 -6.32
CA ARG A 170 -0.32 18.57 -6.36
C ARG A 170 -0.21 17.35 -5.47
N ALA A 171 0.68 16.44 -5.86
CA ALA A 171 1.02 15.27 -5.07
C ALA A 171 2.54 15.15 -4.91
N ILE A 172 2.99 14.82 -3.70
CA ILE A 172 4.38 14.46 -3.44
C ILE A 172 4.45 12.95 -3.18
N VAL A 173 5.29 12.27 -3.93
CA VAL A 173 5.62 10.86 -3.73
C VAL A 173 6.84 10.78 -2.82
N VAL A 174 6.75 9.97 -1.78
CA VAL A 174 7.82 9.70 -0.82
C VAL A 174 8.25 8.26 -1.03
N GLN A 175 9.43 8.08 -1.63
CA GLN A 175 9.95 6.76 -1.98
C GLN A 175 11.45 6.75 -1.76
N LYS A 176 12.01 5.63 -1.27
CA LYS A 176 13.47 5.42 -1.21
C LYS A 176 14.06 5.47 -2.63
N PRO A 177 15.37 5.80 -2.79
CA PRO A 177 15.97 5.88 -4.12
C PRO A 177 15.91 4.52 -4.82
N LEU A 178 15.32 4.49 -6.02
CA LEU A 178 15.20 3.31 -6.87
C LEU A 178 15.55 3.62 -8.33
N ASP A 179 16.23 4.73 -8.59
CA ASP A 179 16.50 5.32 -9.93
C ASP A 179 15.23 5.74 -10.71
N MET A 180 14.05 5.18 -10.40
CA MET A 180 12.76 5.47 -11.03
C MET A 180 11.57 5.26 -10.08
N LEU A 181 10.43 5.90 -10.41
CA LEU A 181 9.14 5.59 -9.79
C LEU A 181 8.75 4.13 -10.04
N ARG A 182 8.12 3.48 -9.06
CA ARG A 182 7.60 2.12 -9.25
C ARG A 182 6.62 2.07 -10.42
N ALA A 183 6.77 1.05 -11.27
CA ALA A 183 6.05 0.96 -12.53
C ALA A 183 4.53 0.95 -12.35
N ASP A 184 4.03 0.22 -11.34
CA ASP A 184 2.61 0.14 -11.04
C ASP A 184 2.02 1.49 -10.59
N LEU A 185 2.74 2.19 -9.71
CA LEU A 185 2.39 3.53 -9.25
C LEU A 185 2.46 4.55 -10.39
N GLY A 186 3.39 4.38 -11.34
CA GLY A 186 3.49 5.21 -12.54
C GLY A 186 2.20 5.29 -13.35
N HIS A 187 1.39 4.21 -13.41
CA HIS A 187 0.08 4.24 -14.08
C HIS A 187 -0.94 5.14 -13.38
N VAL A 188 -0.89 5.22 -12.05
CA VAL A 188 -1.75 6.09 -11.25
C VAL A 188 -1.30 7.53 -11.45
N LEU A 189 -0.02 7.80 -11.19
CA LEU A 189 0.56 9.14 -11.23
C LEU A 189 0.50 9.77 -12.61
N ARG A 190 0.68 8.99 -13.68
CA ARG A 190 0.52 9.48 -15.06
C ARG A 190 -0.91 9.96 -15.32
N ARG A 191 -1.92 9.26 -14.81
CA ARG A 191 -3.33 9.68 -14.96
C ARG A 191 -3.64 10.92 -14.14
N TRP A 192 -3.04 11.06 -12.97
CA TRP A 192 -3.11 12.29 -12.18
C TRP A 192 -2.49 13.47 -12.93
N GLN A 193 -1.30 13.29 -13.49
CA GLN A 193 -0.62 14.32 -14.27
C GLN A 193 -1.37 14.72 -15.54
N GLU A 194 -1.88 13.75 -16.32
CA GLU A 194 -2.74 14.03 -17.48
C GLU A 194 -4.05 14.72 -17.10
N GLY A 195 -4.52 14.49 -15.87
CA GLY A 195 -5.69 15.14 -15.31
C GLY A 195 -5.39 16.48 -14.61
N GLY A 196 -4.16 17.00 -14.68
CA GLY A 196 -3.80 18.33 -14.18
C GLY A 196 -3.25 18.38 -12.75
N ILE A 197 -2.90 17.25 -12.13
CA ILE A 197 -2.20 17.23 -10.83
C ILE A 197 -0.70 17.32 -11.05
N ALA A 198 -0.03 18.29 -10.43
CA ALA A 198 1.42 18.38 -10.45
C ALA A 198 2.04 17.28 -9.57
N ILE A 199 3.02 16.53 -10.11
CA ILE A 199 3.67 15.43 -9.40
C ILE A 199 5.09 15.84 -9.01
N PHE A 200 5.40 15.61 -7.74
CA PHE A 200 6.71 15.81 -7.16
C PHE A 200 7.20 14.53 -6.50
N TRP A 201 8.50 14.38 -6.35
CA TRP A 201 9.13 13.25 -5.66
C TRP A 201 10.12 13.76 -4.63
N VAL A 202 10.10 13.10 -3.47
CA VAL A 202 11.05 13.29 -2.37
C VAL A 202 11.72 11.96 -2.09
N GLU A 203 13.05 12.01 -2.11
CA GLU A 203 13.88 11.01 -1.46
C GLU A 203 14.07 11.39 0.01
N PRO A 204 13.63 10.56 0.98
CA PRO A 204 13.70 10.89 2.40
C PRO A 204 15.11 11.28 2.89
N SER A 205 16.15 10.68 2.32
CA SER A 205 17.57 10.91 2.67
C SER A 205 18.10 12.28 2.24
N ILE A 206 17.54 12.87 1.18
CA ILE A 206 18.11 14.05 0.52
C ILE A 206 17.25 15.30 0.78
N SER A 207 15.99 15.13 1.21
CA SER A 207 15.07 16.23 1.56
C SER A 207 14.83 17.24 0.43
N VAL A 208 15.12 16.87 -0.82
CA VAL A 208 14.88 17.71 -2.00
C VAL A 208 13.60 17.24 -2.67
N VAL A 209 12.64 18.16 -2.80
CA VAL A 209 11.40 17.96 -3.56
C VAL A 209 11.67 18.31 -5.01
N THR A 210 11.57 17.34 -5.93
CA THR A 210 11.79 17.56 -7.36
C THR A 210 10.49 17.38 -8.15
N PRO A 211 10.19 18.23 -9.16
CA PRO A 211 9.08 17.98 -10.07
C PRO A 211 9.40 16.75 -10.94
N VAL A 212 8.39 15.92 -11.20
CA VAL A 212 8.55 14.68 -11.99
C VAL A 212 7.62 14.70 -13.19
N ASP A 213 8.18 14.55 -14.39
CA ASP A 213 7.41 14.12 -15.55
C ASP A 213 7.27 12.60 -15.50
N VAL A 214 6.06 12.11 -15.22
CA VAL A 214 5.83 10.69 -15.02
C VAL A 214 5.84 10.03 -16.40
N PRO A 215 6.80 9.13 -16.70
CA PRO A 215 6.88 8.51 -18.00
C PRO A 215 5.59 7.74 -18.28
N LYS A 216 5.11 7.77 -19.53
CA LYS A 216 3.97 6.93 -19.94
C LYS A 216 4.38 5.46 -19.80
N PRO A 217 3.74 4.68 -18.91
CA PRO A 217 4.08 3.28 -18.80
C PRO A 217 3.76 2.51 -20.09
N SER A 218 4.42 1.38 -20.31
CA SER A 218 4.08 0.51 -21.44
C SER A 218 2.63 0.03 -21.34
N ARG A 219 1.91 -0.05 -22.47
CA ARG A 219 0.49 -0.46 -22.54
C ARG A 219 -0.48 0.40 -21.69
N PHE A 220 -0.12 1.66 -21.39
CA PHE A 220 -0.98 2.63 -20.69
C PHE A 220 -2.37 2.77 -21.35
N ARG A 221 -3.44 2.73 -20.54
CA ARG A 221 -4.87 2.66 -20.95
C ARG A 221 -5.30 1.38 -21.71
N GLY A 222 -4.41 0.45 -21.99
CA GLY A 222 -4.77 -0.83 -22.59
C GLY A 222 -5.39 -1.79 -21.56
N LEU A 223 -6.49 -2.45 -21.94
CA LEU A 223 -7.07 -3.60 -21.21
C LEU A 223 -6.01 -4.68 -20.90
N TRP A 224 -4.99 -4.76 -21.76
CA TRP A 224 -3.85 -5.67 -21.70
C TRP A 224 -2.89 -5.45 -20.53
N TYR A 225 -2.78 -4.24 -19.97
CA TYR A 225 -1.96 -4.02 -18.76
C TYR A 225 -2.57 -4.75 -17.54
N ARG A 226 -3.89 -4.64 -17.37
CA ARG A 226 -4.62 -5.40 -16.33
C ARG A 226 -4.46 -6.90 -16.52
N LEU A 227 -4.54 -7.39 -17.76
CA LEU A 227 -4.36 -8.81 -18.07
C LEU A 227 -2.91 -9.29 -17.86
N SER A 228 -1.90 -8.47 -18.16
CA SER A 228 -0.49 -8.83 -17.94
C SER A 228 -0.08 -8.83 -16.46
N LEU A 229 -0.70 -7.97 -15.63
CA LEU A 229 -0.50 -8.02 -14.18
C LEU A 229 -1.09 -9.29 -13.56
N ILE A 230 -2.20 -9.80 -14.12
CA ILE A 230 -2.83 -11.07 -13.72
C ILE A 230 -2.02 -12.29 -14.17
N ALA A 231 -1.21 -12.17 -15.23
CA ALA A 231 -0.42 -13.29 -15.74
C ALA A 231 0.73 -13.73 -14.79
N GLY A 232 1.18 -12.85 -13.89
CA GLY A 232 2.19 -13.14 -12.87
C GLY A 232 1.66 -13.32 -11.45
N LEU A 233 0.41 -12.89 -11.17
CA LEU A 233 -0.25 -13.01 -9.86
C LEU A 233 -1.37 -14.05 -9.97
N ARG A 234 -1.17 -15.25 -9.40
CA ARG A 234 -2.14 -16.34 -9.52
C ARG A 234 -3.37 -16.12 -8.61
N ARG A 235 -4.55 -16.08 -9.24
CA ARG A 235 -5.86 -15.97 -8.56
C ARG A 235 -6.23 -17.27 -7.85
N ASN A 236 -6.88 -17.15 -6.69
CA ASN A 236 -7.55 -18.27 -6.04
C ASN A 236 -8.97 -18.48 -6.62
N ALA A 237 -9.60 -19.62 -6.29
CA ALA A 237 -10.90 -20.02 -6.84
C ALA A 237 -12.07 -19.08 -6.53
N SER A 238 -11.91 -18.15 -5.57
CA SER A 238 -12.88 -17.13 -5.16
C SER A 238 -12.61 -15.74 -5.74
N GLY A 239 -11.65 -15.61 -6.67
CA GLY A 239 -11.40 -14.36 -7.41
C GLY A 239 -10.48 -13.35 -6.71
N GLY A 240 -9.91 -13.70 -5.56
CA GLY A 240 -8.84 -12.95 -4.89
C GLY A 240 -7.44 -13.33 -5.41
N PHE A 241 -6.44 -12.52 -5.09
CA PHE A 241 -5.03 -12.86 -5.27
C PHE A 241 -4.54 -13.63 -4.03
N GLY A 242 -3.64 -14.62 -4.21
CA GLY A 242 -3.08 -15.41 -3.11
C GLY A 242 -3.26 -16.92 -3.28
N SER A 243 -2.23 -17.61 -3.77
CA SER A 243 -2.13 -19.07 -3.81
C SER A 243 -0.69 -19.50 -3.51
N PRO A 244 -0.46 -20.72 -3.00
CA PRO A 244 0.88 -21.27 -2.89
C PRO A 244 1.58 -21.33 -4.25
N ILE A 245 2.86 -20.98 -4.29
CA ILE A 245 3.71 -21.13 -5.47
C ILE A 245 3.94 -22.63 -5.70
N PRO A 246 3.66 -23.18 -6.90
CA PRO A 246 3.77 -24.61 -7.15
C PRO A 246 5.18 -25.14 -6.88
N VAL A 247 5.26 -26.25 -6.17
CA VAL A 247 6.49 -27.04 -6.07
C VAL A 247 6.65 -27.81 -7.39
N PRO A 248 7.78 -27.68 -8.11
CA PRO A 248 8.03 -28.51 -9.28
C PRO A 248 7.93 -29.99 -8.88
N PRO A 249 7.27 -30.85 -9.69
CA PRO A 249 7.28 -32.27 -9.40
C PRO A 249 8.74 -32.75 -9.34
N PRO A 250 9.07 -33.69 -8.44
CA PRO A 250 10.41 -34.23 -8.34
C PRO A 250 10.85 -34.78 -9.71
N PRO A 251 12.13 -34.61 -10.10
CA PRO A 251 12.63 -35.17 -11.35
C PRO A 251 12.58 -36.70 -11.23
N GLY A 252 11.57 -37.33 -11.82
CA GLY A 252 11.48 -38.80 -11.81
C GLY A 252 10.10 -39.44 -11.98
N SER A 253 8.97 -38.72 -11.92
CA SER A 253 7.67 -39.33 -12.24
C SER A 253 7.39 -39.29 -13.74
N GLY A 254 8.22 -39.99 -14.50
CA GLY A 254 7.94 -40.32 -15.90
C GLY A 254 6.66 -41.15 -15.98
N GLY A 255 5.76 -40.75 -16.87
CA GLY A 255 4.47 -41.41 -17.08
C GLY A 255 4.65 -42.89 -17.39
N PHE A 256 3.93 -43.73 -16.65
CA PHE A 256 3.74 -45.12 -17.00
C PHE A 256 2.79 -45.17 -18.21
N HIS A 257 3.34 -45.39 -19.42
CA HIS A 257 2.54 -45.83 -20.56
C HIS A 257 2.12 -47.29 -20.30
N GLY A 258 0.96 -47.47 -19.67
CA GLY A 258 0.29 -48.76 -19.61
C GLY A 258 -0.36 -49.07 -20.95
N GLY A 259 0.33 -49.83 -21.79
CA GLY A 259 -0.28 -50.54 -22.90
C GLY A 259 -0.97 -51.82 -22.40
N TRP A 260 -2.22 -51.99 -22.81
CA TRP A 260 -2.95 -53.27 -22.89
C TRP A 260 -3.70 -53.16 -24.23
N GLY A 261 -3.54 -54.06 -25.19
CA GLY A 261 -3.72 -55.51 -25.04
C GLY A 261 -5.09 -55.83 -25.61
#